data_AF-A0A0M2PT27-F1
#
_entry.id   AF-A0A0M2PT27-F1
#
_cell.length_a   1.000
_cell.length_b   1.000
_cell.length_c   1.000
_cell.angle_alpha   90.00
_cell.angle_beta   90.00
_cell.angle_gamma   90.00
#
_symmetry.space_group_name_H-M   'P 1'
#
loop_
_entity.id
_entity.type
_entity.pdbx_description
1 polymer ?
#
loop_
_entity_poly.entity_id
_entity_poly.type
_entity_poly.pdbx_seq_one_letter_code
_entity_poly.pdbx_strand_id
1 'polypeptide(L)'
;MRDNTTICKGCTRNVIVKRQEVDQILSKSKINPTVMVTKTIYDQRVNTCTACPSLVYGTTCSHSGCLVEYRAKFSAKTCPNPNGSRW
;
A
#
# COMPACT_ATOMS: atom_id res chain seq x y z
N MET A 1 -16.90 -19.43 -34.04
CA MET A 1 -17.11 -19.12 -32.61
C MET A 1 -15.76 -19.29 -31.94
N ARG A 2 -15.19 -18.26 -31.29
CA ARG A 2 -13.85 -18.33 -30.68
C ARG A 2 -13.99 -18.89 -29.26
N ASP A 3 -13.35 -20.02 -28.99
CA ASP A 3 -13.14 -20.56 -27.65
C ASP A 3 -12.47 -19.52 -26.74
N ASN A 4 -13.14 -19.16 -25.65
CA ASN A 4 -12.72 -18.16 -24.66
C ASN A 4 -12.29 -18.84 -23.34
N THR A 5 -11.40 -19.82 -23.44
CA THR A 5 -10.78 -20.53 -22.29
C THR A 5 -9.36 -20.05 -22.00
N THR A 6 -9.02 -18.81 -22.35
CA THR A 6 -7.81 -18.15 -21.85
C THR A 6 -8.07 -17.61 -20.46
N ILE A 7 -7.89 -18.47 -19.46
CA ILE A 7 -7.77 -18.04 -18.06
C ILE A 7 -6.72 -16.90 -18.02
N CYS A 8 -7.15 -15.71 -17.63
CA CYS A 8 -6.26 -14.57 -17.50
C CYS A 8 -5.21 -14.89 -16.44
N LYS A 9 -3.93 -14.95 -16.82
CA LYS A 9 -2.80 -15.16 -15.90
C LYS A 9 -2.77 -14.15 -14.74
N GLY A 10 -3.41 -12.99 -14.92
CA GLY A 10 -3.58 -11.97 -13.88
C GLY A 10 -4.72 -12.25 -12.90
N CYS A 11 -5.83 -12.83 -13.35
CA CYS A 11 -7.00 -13.11 -12.51
C CYS A 11 -6.80 -14.33 -11.59
N THR A 12 -5.81 -15.18 -11.85
CA THR A 12 -5.47 -16.35 -11.02
C THR A 12 -4.33 -16.13 -10.04
N ARG A 13 -3.65 -14.97 -10.09
CA ARG A 13 -2.57 -14.66 -9.16
C ARG A 13 -3.12 -13.92 -7.95
N ASN A 14 -2.95 -14.52 -6.78
CA ASN A 14 -3.19 -13.85 -5.51
C ASN A 14 -1.96 -13.00 -5.15
N VAL A 15 -2.09 -11.67 -5.13
CA VAL A 15 -0.99 -10.72 -4.88
C VAL A 15 -1.23 -9.99 -3.55
N ILE A 16 -1.64 -10.72 -2.52
CA ILE A 16 -1.72 -10.17 -1.16
C ILE A 16 -0.29 -10.12 -0.61
N VAL A 17 0.34 -8.95 -0.73
CA VAL A 17 1.63 -8.65 -0.11
C VAL A 17 1.45 -8.56 1.40
N LYS A 18 2.19 -9.38 2.16
CA LYS A 18 2.16 -9.31 3.62
C LYS A 18 3.00 -8.12 4.11
N ARG A 19 2.63 -7.56 5.27
CA ARG A 19 3.35 -6.48 5.97
C ARG A 19 4.86 -6.64 6.01
N GLN A 20 5.32 -7.84 6.37
CA GLN A 20 6.74 -8.17 6.51
C GLN A 20 7.53 -8.06 5.19
N GLU A 21 6.84 -8.20 4.05
CA GLU A 21 7.45 -8.15 2.74
C GLU A 21 7.77 -6.70 2.33
N VAL A 22 6.97 -5.72 2.77
CA VAL A 22 7.24 -4.29 2.56
C VAL A 22 8.53 -3.87 3.25
N ASP A 23 8.72 -4.24 4.51
CA ASP A 23 9.94 -3.91 5.24
C ASP A 23 11.19 -4.59 4.62
N GLN A 24 11.04 -5.81 4.10
CA GLN A 24 12.12 -6.49 3.37
C GLN A 24 12.46 -5.82 2.03
N ILE A 25 11.46 -5.33 1.30
CA ILE A 25 11.68 -4.57 0.07
C ILE A 25 12.43 -3.27 0.38
N LEU A 26 12.01 -2.56 1.43
CA LEU A 26 12.62 -1.31 1.85
C LEU A 26 14.06 -1.51 2.35
N SER A 27 14.35 -2.58 3.09
CA SER A 27 15.70 -2.85 3.61
C SER A 27 16.70 -3.23 2.52
N LYS A 28 16.23 -3.91 1.45
CA LYS A 28 17.04 -4.19 0.26
C LYS A 28 17.22 -2.97 -0.66
N SER A 29 16.36 -1.97 -0.50
CA SER A 29 16.43 -0.73 -1.27
C SER A 29 17.39 0.25 -0.60
N LYS A 30 18.24 0.93 -1.37
CA LYS A 30 19.15 1.99 -0.86
C LYS A 30 18.39 3.29 -0.55
N ILE A 31 17.36 3.22 0.27
CA ILE A 31 16.52 4.38 0.58
C ILE A 31 17.16 5.18 1.71
N ASN A 32 17.22 6.50 1.54
CA ASN A 32 17.71 7.39 2.57
C ASN A 32 16.73 7.42 3.77
N PRO A 33 17.17 7.11 4.99
CA PRO A 33 16.31 7.19 6.18
C PRO A 33 15.71 8.59 6.42
N THR A 34 16.32 9.67 5.91
CA THR A 34 15.79 11.03 6.07
C THR A 34 14.48 11.28 5.32
N VAL A 35 14.17 10.46 4.32
CA VAL A 35 12.87 10.52 3.61
C VAL A 35 11.81 9.62 4.26
N MET A 36 12.14 8.98 5.38
CA MET A 36 11.22 8.13 6.14
C MET A 36 10.66 8.88 7.34
N VAL A 37 9.43 8.55 7.72
CA VAL A 37 8.84 9.03 8.96
C VAL A 37 9.26 8.17 10.15
N THR A 38 9.08 8.72 11.35
CA THR A 38 9.28 7.96 12.58
C THR A 38 8.25 6.84 12.72
N LYS A 39 8.56 5.84 13.54
CA LYS A 39 7.64 4.72 13.81
C LYS A 39 6.27 5.19 14.31
N THR A 40 6.24 6.18 15.19
CA THR A 40 4.98 6.75 15.73
C THR A 40 4.10 7.32 14.62
N ILE A 41 4.66 8.12 13.72
CA ILE A 41 3.91 8.69 12.60
C ILE A 41 3.45 7.57 11.66
N TYR A 42 4.32 6.61 11.35
CA TYR A 42 3.95 5.46 10.52
C TYR A 42 2.77 4.67 11.12
N ASP A 43 2.81 4.36 12.42
CA ASP A 43 1.75 3.61 13.09
C ASP A 43 0.43 4.39 13.09
N GLN A 44 0.46 5.71 13.32
CA GLN A 44 -0.71 6.58 13.20
C GLN A 44 -1.32 6.52 11.79
N ARG A 45 -0.50 6.69 10.75
CA ARG A 45 -0.94 6.65 9.34
C ARG A 45 -1.58 5.31 8.96
N VAL A 46 -0.96 4.21 9.38
CA VAL A 46 -1.47 2.86 9.12
C VAL A 46 -2.79 2.64 9.86
N ASN A 47 -2.89 3.03 11.14
CA ASN A 47 -4.12 2.91 11.92
C ASN A 47 -5.28 3.73 11.32
N THR A 48 -5.01 4.92 10.78
CA THR A 48 -6.03 5.67 10.03
C THR A 48 -6.51 4.89 8.81
N CYS A 49 -5.58 4.27 8.07
CA CYS A 49 -5.93 3.53 6.87
C CYS A 49 -6.65 2.21 7.17
N THR A 50 -6.37 1.51 8.28
CA THR A 50 -7.09 0.28 8.66
C THR A 50 -8.58 0.52 8.94
N ALA A 51 -8.95 1.72 9.38
CA ALA A 51 -10.33 2.15 9.54
C ALA A 51 -10.93 2.82 8.28
N CYS A 52 -10.19 2.91 7.18
CA CYS A 52 -10.62 3.62 5.99
C CYS A 52 -11.52 2.73 5.10
N PRO A 53 -12.72 3.18 4.69
CA PRO A 53 -13.58 2.44 3.77
C PRO A 53 -12.94 2.17 2.40
N SER A 54 -11.95 2.96 2.03
CA SER A 54 -11.20 2.84 0.77
C SER A 54 -10.04 1.85 0.84
N LEU A 55 -9.83 1.16 1.98
CA LEU A 55 -8.84 0.10 2.10
C LEU A 55 -9.40 -1.18 1.51
N VAL A 56 -8.78 -1.65 0.42
CA VAL A 56 -9.14 -2.90 -0.25
C VAL A 56 -8.08 -3.96 0.02
N TYR A 57 -8.55 -5.21 0.15
CA TYR A 57 -7.70 -6.38 0.45
C TYR A 57 -6.87 -6.26 1.75
N GLY A 58 -7.25 -5.34 2.65
CA GLY A 58 -6.56 -5.08 3.92
C GLY A 58 -5.21 -4.38 3.81
N THR A 59 -4.71 -4.10 2.60
CA THR A 59 -3.35 -3.57 2.40
C THR A 59 -3.26 -2.45 1.35
N THR A 60 -4.23 -2.34 0.44
CA THR A 60 -4.15 -1.47 -0.74
C THR A 60 -5.14 -0.32 -0.67
N CYS A 61 -4.69 0.91 -0.92
CA CYS A 61 -5.59 2.06 -1.02
C CYS A 61 -6.26 2.10 -2.39
N SER A 62 -7.60 2.13 -2.46
CA SER A 62 -8.33 2.20 -3.73
C SER A 62 -8.14 3.51 -4.50
N HIS A 63 -7.76 4.60 -3.83
CA HIS A 63 -7.55 5.89 -4.49
C HIS A 63 -6.20 6.00 -5.21
N SER A 64 -5.14 5.33 -4.72
CA SER A 64 -3.81 5.40 -5.34
C SER A 64 -3.27 4.07 -5.85
N GLY A 65 -3.94 2.95 -5.57
CA GLY A 65 -3.45 1.61 -5.86
C GLY A 65 -2.17 1.22 -5.11
N CYS A 66 -1.72 2.03 -4.13
CA CYS A 66 -0.48 1.75 -3.39
C CYS A 66 -0.77 0.89 -2.16
N LEU A 67 0.22 0.06 -1.78
CA LEU A 67 0.26 -0.52 -0.45
C LEU A 67 0.35 0.60 0.59
N VAL A 68 -0.61 0.61 1.53
CA VAL A 68 -0.70 1.60 2.59
C VAL A 68 0.57 1.62 3.42
N GLU A 69 1.08 0.44 3.77
CA GLU A 69 2.27 0.32 4.59
C GLU A 69 3.52 0.86 3.91
N TYR A 70 3.63 0.69 2.59
CA TYR A 70 4.73 1.29 1.84
C TYR A 70 4.59 2.82 1.82
N ARG A 71 3.41 3.33 1.45
CA ARG A 71 3.16 4.77 1.32
C ARG A 71 3.32 5.51 2.64
N ALA A 72 2.87 4.92 3.74
CA ALA A 72 2.89 5.52 5.07
C ALA A 72 4.31 5.77 5.60
N LYS A 73 5.31 5.01 5.13
CA LYS A 73 6.72 5.11 5.59
C LYS A 73 7.41 6.39 5.11
N PHE A 74 6.96 7.01 4.02
CA PHE A 74 7.67 8.16 3.42
C PHE A 74 7.13 9.51 3.91
N SER A 75 8.02 10.42 4.27
CA SER A 75 7.67 11.77 4.78
C SER A 75 7.00 12.64 3.71
N ALA A 76 7.45 12.55 2.47
CA ALA A 76 6.93 13.31 1.33
C ALA A 76 5.58 12.79 0.77
N LYS A 77 5.02 11.72 1.33
CA LYS A 77 3.72 11.18 0.89
C LYS A 77 2.62 11.64 1.83
N THR A 78 1.44 11.85 1.25
CA THR A 78 0.19 12.18 1.94
C THR A 78 -0.90 11.18 1.57
N CYS A 79 -2.00 11.15 2.34
CA CYS A 79 -3.16 10.32 1.99
C CYS A 79 -3.77 10.80 0.66
N PRO A 80 -4.01 9.90 -0.31
CA PRO A 80 -4.56 10.25 -1.62
C PRO A 80 -6.09 10.39 -1.62
N ASN A 81 -6.72 10.59 -0.46
CA ASN A 81 -8.18 10.70 -0.40
C ASN A 81 -8.64 11.99 -1.12
N PRO A 82 -9.70 11.91 -1.95
CA PRO A 82 -10.15 13.04 -2.78
C PRO A 82 -10.67 14.23 -1.95
N ASN A 83 -11.10 13.99 -0.70
CA ASN A 83 -11.61 15.02 0.20
C ASN A 83 -10.52 15.61 1.10
N GLY A 84 -9.25 15.32 0.82
CA GLY A 84 -8.10 15.79 1.60
C GLY A 84 -7.48 14.69 2.47
N SER A 85 -6.28 14.96 2.98
CA SER A 85 -5.51 13.94 3.69
C SER A 85 -6.22 13.50 4.97
N ARG A 86 -6.36 12.19 5.17
CA ARG A 86 -6.99 11.62 6.38
C ARG A 86 -5.99 11.29 7.49
N TRP A 87 -4.70 11.35 7.18
CA TRP A 87 -3.58 11.18 8.09
C TRP A 87 -2.51 12.23 7.83
#